data_AF-A0AAW9EES2-F1
#
_entry.id   AF-A0AAW9EES2-F1
#
_cell.length_a   1.000
_cell.length_b   1.000
_cell.length_c   1.000
_cell.angle_alpha   90.00
_cell.angle_beta   90.00
_cell.angle_gamma   90.00
#
_symmetry.space_group_name_H-M   'P 1'
#
loop_
_entity.id
_entity.type
_entity.pdbx_description
1 polymer ?
#
loop_
_entity_poly.entity_id
_entity_poly.type
_entity_poly.pdbx_seq_one_letter_code
_entity_poly.pdbx_strand_id
1 'polypeptide(L)'
;PEDVRFIMIDPKMLELSVYEGIPHLLTEVVTDMKDAANALRWCVNEMERRYKLMSALGVRNLAGYNEKIAEADRMMRPIPDPYWKPGDSM
;
A
#
# COMPACT_ATOMS: atom_id res chain seq x y z
N PRO A 1 1.13 -10.65 7.22
CA PRO A 1 0.52 -9.32 6.93
C PRO A 1 0.60 -8.89 5.45
N GLU A 2 0.97 -9.79 4.55
CA GLU A 2 1.13 -9.50 3.12
C GLU A 2 -0.20 -9.31 2.39
N ASP A 3 -1.26 -10.03 2.81
CA ASP A 3 -2.58 -9.96 2.17
C ASP A 3 -3.34 -8.67 2.51
N VAL A 4 -3.21 -8.21 3.75
CA VAL A 4 -3.98 -7.08 4.29
C VAL A 4 -3.12 -6.23 5.20
N ARG A 5 -3.27 -4.92 5.05
CA ARG A 5 -2.64 -3.91 5.88
C ARG A 5 -3.67 -2.87 6.32
N PHE A 6 -3.51 -2.34 7.54
CA PHE A 6 -4.44 -1.39 8.14
C PHE A 6 -3.78 -0.03 8.40
N ILE A 7 -4.59 1.02 8.23
CA ILE A 7 -4.37 2.32 8.86
C ILE A 7 -5.57 2.52 9.77
N MET A 8 -5.31 2.62 11.08
CA MET A 8 -6.36 2.81 12.07
C MET A 8 -6.32 4.27 12.54
N ILE A 9 -7.50 4.88 12.62
CA ILE A 9 -7.66 6.28 13.06
C ILE A 9 -8.59 6.26 14.27
N ASP A 10 -8.05 6.58 15.45
CA ASP A 10 -8.78 6.66 16.71
C ASP A 10 -8.44 7.96 17.45
N PRO A 11 -9.13 9.07 17.13
CA PRO A 11 -8.83 10.37 17.72
C PRO A 11 -9.23 10.48 19.19
N LYS A 12 -9.96 9.49 19.72
CA LYS A 12 -10.38 9.44 21.13
C LYS A 12 -9.58 8.44 21.95
N MET A 13 -8.81 7.57 21.31
CA MET A 13 -8.00 6.53 21.95
C MET A 13 -8.80 5.61 22.87
N LEU A 14 -9.98 5.15 22.42
CA LEU A 14 -10.87 4.32 23.22
C LEU A 14 -11.06 2.92 22.66
N GLU A 15 -11.12 2.79 21.33
CA GLU A 15 -11.62 1.58 20.69
C GLU A 15 -10.50 0.82 19.96
N LEU A 16 -9.60 1.54 19.27
CA LEU A 16 -8.63 0.92 18.38
C LEU A 16 -7.23 0.82 18.97
N SER A 17 -6.94 1.50 20.09
CA SER A 17 -5.62 1.44 20.74
C SER A 17 -5.22 0.03 21.18
N VAL A 18 -6.17 -0.90 21.34
CA VAL A 18 -5.88 -2.32 21.63
C VAL A 18 -5.14 -3.03 20.49
N TYR A 19 -5.24 -2.51 19.26
CA TYR A 19 -4.57 -3.06 18.08
C TYR A 19 -3.18 -2.48 17.83
N GLU A 20 -2.69 -1.62 18.72
CA GLU A 20 -1.36 -1.04 18.57
C GLU A 20 -0.26 -2.11 18.47
N GLY A 21 0.70 -1.91 17.57
CA GLY A 21 1.83 -2.82 17.38
C GLY A 21 1.56 -4.13 16.63
N ILE A 22 0.32 -4.40 16.16
CA ILE A 22 0.09 -5.58 15.31
C ILE A 22 0.87 -5.46 13.98
N PRO A 23 1.36 -6.57 13.40
CA PRO A 23 2.21 -6.51 12.21
C PRO A 23 1.46 -6.10 10.92
N HIS A 24 0.13 -5.93 11.00
CA HIS A 24 -0.71 -5.50 9.89
C HIS A 24 -0.81 -3.97 9.79
N LEU A 25 -0.43 -3.22 10.83
CA LEU A 25 -0.48 -1.76 10.80
C LEU A 25 0.59 -1.18 9.87
N LEU A 26 0.20 -0.26 8.99
CA LEU A 26 1.14 0.51 8.14
C LEU A 26 1.84 1.62 8.91
N THR A 27 1.19 2.11 9.95
CA THR A 27 1.62 3.16 10.86
C THR A 27 0.98 2.88 12.22
N GLU A 28 1.51 3.46 13.28
CA GLU A 28 0.87 3.49 14.60
C GLU A 28 -0.57 4.01 14.50
N VAL A 29 -1.43 3.66 15.46
CA VAL A 29 -2.82 4.12 15.48
C VAL A 29 -2.84 5.64 15.49
N VAL A 30 -3.44 6.23 14.47
CA VAL A 30 -3.44 7.67 14.25
C VAL A 30 -4.44 8.32 15.19
N THR A 31 -3.94 9.18 16.07
CA THR A 31 -4.74 9.90 17.07
C THR A 31 -4.92 11.37 16.73
N ASP A 32 -3.93 12.00 16.07
CA ASP A 32 -4.03 13.39 15.62
C ASP A 32 -4.90 13.50 14.35
N MET A 33 -5.84 14.45 14.36
CA MET A 33 -6.78 14.64 13.26
C MET A 33 -6.14 15.21 11.98
N LYS A 34 -5.02 15.94 12.08
CA LYS A 34 -4.26 16.40 10.91
C LYS A 34 -3.52 15.23 10.27
N ASP A 35 -2.97 14.34 11.10
CA ASP A 35 -2.32 13.12 10.61
C ASP A 35 -3.33 12.16 9.96
N ALA A 36 -4.56 12.11 10.48
CA ALA A 36 -5.65 11.38 9.83
C ALA A 36 -5.91 11.88 8.39
N ALA A 37 -5.91 13.20 8.17
CA ALA A 37 -6.05 13.78 6.84
C ALA A 37 -4.86 13.42 5.93
N ASN A 38 -3.64 13.44 6.47
CA ASN A 38 -2.44 13.01 5.74
C ASN A 38 -2.50 11.53 5.36
N ALA A 39 -2.99 10.67 6.26
CA ALA A 39 -3.13 9.24 6.01
C ALA A 39 -4.14 8.96 4.88
N LEU A 40 -5.27 9.67 4.86
CA LEU A 40 -6.23 9.56 3.75
C LEU A 40 -5.65 10.08 2.42
N ARG A 41 -4.89 11.17 2.45
CA ARG A 41 -4.19 11.67 1.25
C ARG A 41 -3.17 10.66 0.73
N TRP A 42 -2.46 9.98 1.64
CA TRP A 42 -1.56 8.89 1.28
C TRP A 42 -2.33 7.74 0.63
N CYS A 43 -3.50 7.36 1.14
CA CYS A 43 -4.35 6.32 0.51
C CYS A 43 -4.74 6.68 -0.93
N VAL A 44 -5.05 7.95 -1.22
CA VAL A 44 -5.34 8.41 -2.59
C VAL A 44 -4.10 8.28 -3.48
N ASN A 45 -2.93 8.71 -3.01
CA ASN A 45 -1.68 8.59 -3.77
C ASN A 45 -1.31 7.12 -4.05
N GLU A 46 -1.48 6.25 -3.06
CA GLU A 46 -1.24 4.81 -3.22
C GLU A 46 -2.26 4.16 -4.18
N MET A 47 -3.53 4.59 -4.14
CA MET A 47 -4.53 4.18 -5.13
C MET A 47 -4.11 4.57 -6.55
N GLU A 48 -3.69 5.82 -6.76
CA GLU A 48 -3.20 6.28 -8.07
C GLU A 48 -1.96 5.50 -8.54
N ARG A 49 -1.02 5.23 -7.62
CA ARG A 49 0.16 4.40 -7.89
C ARG A 49 -0.26 3.00 -8.35
N ARG A 50 -1.20 2.37 -7.64
CA ARG A 50 -1.73 1.05 -8.03
C ARG A 50 -2.41 1.07 -9.40
N TYR A 51 -3.22 2.09 -9.70
CA TYR A 51 -3.83 2.22 -11.02
C TYR A 51 -2.79 2.31 -12.14
N LYS A 52 -1.73 3.10 -11.93
CA LYS A 52 -0.62 3.21 -12.88
C LYS A 52 0.06 1.85 -13.09
N LEU A 53 0.42 1.15 -12.02
CA LEU A 53 1.04 -0.18 -12.10
C LEU A 53 0.14 -1.21 -12.79
N MET A 54 -1.16 -1.21 -12.47
CA MET A 54 -2.14 -2.10 -13.10
C MET A 54 -2.27 -1.80 -14.60
N SER A 55 -2.32 -0.52 -14.98
CA SER A 55 -2.38 -0.08 -16.38
C SER A 55 -1.13 -0.53 -17.16
N ALA A 56 0.06 -0.34 -16.60
CA ALA A 56 1.32 -0.75 -17.22
C ALA A 56 1.40 -2.27 -17.45
N LEU A 57 0.78 -3.07 -16.58
CA LEU A 57 0.71 -4.53 -16.71
C LEU A 57 -0.53 -5.04 -17.47
N GLY A 58 -1.42 -4.15 -17.89
CA GLY A 58 -2.64 -4.49 -18.60
C GLY A 58 -3.66 -5.28 -17.76
N VAL A 59 -3.67 -5.08 -16.45
CA VAL A 59 -4.58 -5.76 -15.50
C VAL A 59 -5.63 -4.77 -14.99
N ARG A 60 -6.81 -5.28 -14.61
CA ARG A 60 -7.97 -4.45 -14.23
C ARG A 60 -8.22 -4.34 -12.73
N ASN A 61 -7.56 -5.17 -11.93
CA ASN A 61 -7.77 -5.24 -10.49
C ASN A 61 -6.50 -5.74 -9.77
N LEU A 62 -6.49 -5.60 -8.45
CA LEU A 62 -5.36 -5.96 -7.60
C LEU A 62 -5.07 -7.47 -7.63
N ALA A 63 -6.09 -8.32 -7.74
CA ALA A 63 -5.89 -9.77 -7.82
C ALA A 63 -5.08 -10.16 -9.07
N GLY A 64 -5.46 -9.64 -10.24
CA GLY A 64 -4.71 -9.87 -11.49
C GLY A 64 -3.31 -9.25 -11.47
N TYR A 65 -3.13 -8.13 -10.76
CA TYR A 65 -1.79 -7.60 -10.50
C TYR A 65 -0.94 -8.58 -9.68
N ASN A 66 -1.46 -9.06 -8.55
CA ASN A 66 -0.76 -10.00 -7.68
C ASN A 66 -0.42 -11.31 -8.38
N GLU A 67 -1.32 -11.85 -9.21
CA GLU A 67 -1.08 -13.05 -10.01
C GLU A 67 0.12 -12.88 -10.95
N LYS A 68 0.20 -11.74 -11.65
CA LYS A 68 1.32 -11.43 -12.55
C LYS A 68 2.65 -11.29 -11.82
N ILE A 69 2.66 -10.61 -10.67
CA ILE A 69 3.88 -10.50 -9.85
C ILE A 69 4.34 -11.88 -9.39
N ALA A 70 3.42 -12.70 -8.86
CA ALA A 70 3.75 -14.06 -8.41
C ALA A 70 4.25 -14.96 -9.56
N GLU A 71 3.73 -14.80 -10.78
CA GLU A 71 4.22 -15.51 -11.96
C GLU A 71 5.63 -15.08 -12.34
N ALA A 72 5.89 -13.77 -12.37
CA ALA A 72 7.20 -13.19 -12.65
C ALA A 72 8.28 -13.68 -11.65
N ASP A 73 7.93 -13.73 -10.37
CA ASP A 73 8.80 -14.23 -9.30
C ASP A 73 9.11 -15.72 -9.47
N ARG A 74 8.10 -16.54 -9.79
CA ARG A 74 8.30 -17.98 -10.08
C ARG A 74 9.24 -18.22 -11.26
N MET A 75 9.21 -17.33 -12.25
CA MET A 75 10.09 -17.39 -13.43
C MET A 75 11.46 -16.76 -13.20
N MET A 76 11.73 -16.22 -12.00
CA MET A 76 12.93 -15.43 -11.67
C MET A 76 13.17 -14.28 -12.66
N ARG A 77 12.08 -13.64 -13.11
CA ARG A 77 12.10 -12.50 -14.03
C ARG A 77 11.27 -11.38 -13.44
N PRO A 78 11.83 -10.61 -12.48
CA PRO A 78 11.08 -9.56 -11.80
C PRO A 78 10.62 -8.50 -12.81
N ILE A 79 9.39 -8.02 -12.62
CA ILE A 79 8.83 -6.93 -13.40
C ILE A 79 9.50 -5.63 -12.91
N PRO A 80 10.27 -4.92 -13.75
CA PRO A 80 10.87 -3.65 -13.36
C PRO A 80 9.78 -2.60 -13.12
N ASP A 81 10.02 -1.66 -12.21
CA ASP A 81 9.07 -0.57 -11.96
C ASP A 81 8.89 0.25 -13.25
N PRO A 82 7.68 0.26 -13.84
CA PRO A 82 7.42 0.92 -15.12
C PRO A 82 7.52 2.46 -15.05
N TYR A 83 7.63 3.05 -13.87
CA TYR A 83 7.72 4.49 -13.66
C TYR A 83 9.05 4.95 -13.06
N TRP A 84 10.00 4.04 -12.87
CA TRP A 84 11.34 4.39 -12.43
C TRP A 84 12.01 5.36 -13.40
N LYS A 85 12.59 6.44 -12.87
CA LYS A 85 13.38 7.39 -13.66
C LYS A 85 14.85 7.35 -13.21
N PRO A 86 15.80 7.58 -14.14
CA PRO A 86 17.19 7.79 -13.77
C PRO A 86 17.31 8.96 -12.77
N GLY A 87 17.62 8.65 -11.51
CA GLY A 87 17.69 9.62 -10.41
C GLY A 87 16.83 9.25 -9.20
N ASP A 88 15.85 8.36 -9.35
CA ASP A 88 15.12 7.77 -8.21
C ASP A 88 16.06 6.77 -7.51
N SER A 89 16.22 6.89 -6.18
CA SER A 89 17.03 5.94 -5.39
C SER A 89 16.46 4.54 -5.54
N MET A 90 17.35 3.57 -5.81
CA MET A 90 17.03 2.13 -5.80
C MET A 90 16.37 1.70 -4.49
#